data_AF-A0A970S8M0-F1
#
_entry.id   AF-A0A970S8M0-F1
#
_cell.length_a   1.000
_cell.length_b   1.000
_cell.length_c   1.000
_cell.angle_alpha   90.00
_cell.angle_beta   90.00
_cell.angle_gamma   90.00
#
_symmetry.space_group_name_H-M   'P 1'
#
loop_
_entity.id
_entity.type
_entity.pdbx_description
1 polymer ?
#
loop_
_entity_poly.entity_id
_entity_poly.type
_entity_poly.pdbx_seq_one_letter_code
_entity_poly.pdbx_strand_id
1 'polypeptide(L)'
;MLNRYHLTLTTLTLLLSACGQTEKHQENQAAFAPENQILPKAQVIPKTETAASSIETIEQWTGDFKALLPCERCEQHVIHLRLNEDQSFELNEVQLFKQRSRENNVTGHIQAVTPKTISSNQEPSTSTADQWLLQTQNGRTYANIQLTAYGLELHLQQQQSQHAAKKVLLHPVENMQVSNALKHVDIQAEQVQSVAIKELNDPVIAHDYFLAIHNQSDQTLKLNASDLILVDQQYHEYAAVIEPEFLSPIPAQQKQWIKVSFHYPASIQADVIKIK
;
A
#
# COMPACT_ATOMS: atom_id res chain seq x y z
N MET A 1 -61.47 7.68 36.52
CA MET A 1 -60.75 8.76 37.22
C MET A 1 -59.51 9.08 36.41
N LEU A 2 -59.52 10.22 35.72
CA LEU A 2 -58.38 10.74 34.96
C LEU A 2 -57.42 11.40 35.95
N ASN A 3 -56.12 11.09 35.86
CA ASN A 3 -55.10 11.88 36.53
C ASN A 3 -54.18 12.50 35.46
N ARG A 4 -54.30 13.83 35.32
CA ARG A 4 -53.49 14.69 34.46
C ARG A 4 -52.40 15.30 35.35
N TYR A 5 -51.14 15.23 34.95
CA TYR A 5 -50.13 16.15 35.47
C TYR A 5 -49.25 16.71 34.35
N HIS A 6 -48.82 17.94 34.61
CA HIS A 6 -48.60 19.03 33.67
C HIS A 6 -47.24 19.01 32.97
N LEU A 7 -47.24 19.47 31.70
CA LEU A 7 -46.07 20.00 31.01
C LEU A 7 -45.52 21.22 31.77
N THR A 8 -44.20 21.26 31.97
CA THR A 8 -43.46 22.53 32.14
C THR A 8 -42.29 22.54 31.18
N LEU A 9 -42.39 23.46 30.23
CA LEU A 9 -41.44 23.83 29.20
C LEU A 9 -40.50 24.90 29.81
N THR A 10 -39.20 24.64 29.90
CA THR A 10 -38.21 25.68 30.24
C THR A 10 -37.27 25.91 29.08
N THR A 11 -37.58 26.95 28.31
CA THR A 11 -36.70 27.59 27.34
C THR A 11 -35.65 28.42 28.07
N LEU A 12 -34.36 28.13 27.88
CA LEU A 12 -33.28 29.02 28.28
C LEU A 12 -32.51 29.44 27.03
N THR A 13 -32.81 30.66 26.58
CA THR A 13 -32.12 31.41 25.52
C THR A 13 -31.27 32.50 26.17
N LEU A 14 -30.28 33.03 25.41
CA LEU A 14 -29.43 34.23 25.62
C LEU A 14 -27.99 33.89 26.06
N LEU A 15 -26.89 34.34 25.44
CA LEU A 15 -26.62 35.39 24.45
C LEU A 15 -25.30 35.10 23.70
N LEU A 16 -25.21 35.51 22.44
CA LEU A 16 -23.95 35.76 21.74
C LEU A 16 -23.30 37.04 22.27
N SER A 17 -21.97 37.02 22.45
CA SER A 17 -21.15 38.24 22.38
C SER A 17 -19.89 37.93 21.57
N ALA A 18 -19.89 38.44 20.33
CA ALA A 18 -18.69 38.65 19.53
C ALA A 18 -17.94 39.88 20.08
N CYS A 19 -16.63 39.74 20.30
CA CYS A 19 -15.71 40.87 20.36
C CYS A 19 -14.60 40.60 19.35
N GLY A 20 -14.63 41.33 18.24
CA GLY A 20 -13.44 41.59 17.45
C GLY A 20 -12.70 42.80 18.01
N GLN A 21 -11.38 42.84 17.83
CA GLN A 21 -10.63 44.06 17.62
C GLN A 21 -9.29 43.75 16.94
N THR A 22 -8.99 44.58 15.94
CA THR A 22 -7.85 44.53 15.03
C THR A 22 -6.67 45.34 15.58
N GLU A 23 -5.46 44.88 15.23
CA GLU A 23 -4.17 45.61 15.07
C GLU A 23 -3.49 46.29 16.27
N LYS A 24 -2.24 45.88 16.54
CA LYS A 24 -1.06 46.70 16.20
C LYS A 24 0.26 45.93 16.21
N HIS A 25 1.03 46.21 15.16
CA HIS A 25 2.43 45.92 14.91
C HIS A 25 3.32 46.44 16.06
N GLN A 26 4.25 45.63 16.58
CA GLN A 26 5.45 46.16 17.23
C GLN A 26 6.66 45.29 16.94
N GLU A 27 7.60 45.96 16.29
CA GLU A 27 8.94 45.57 15.87
C GLU A 27 9.81 45.17 17.06
N ASN A 28 10.51 44.03 16.95
CA ASN A 28 11.75 43.80 17.66
C ASN A 28 12.72 43.09 16.71
N GLN A 29 13.68 43.87 16.22
CA GLN A 29 14.89 43.39 15.59
C GLN A 29 15.75 42.72 16.67
N ALA A 30 16.10 41.45 16.48
CA ALA A 30 17.27 40.85 17.08
C ALA A 30 18.00 40.10 15.98
N ALA A 31 19.16 40.66 15.60
CA ALA A 31 20.08 40.11 14.62
C ALA A 31 20.74 38.83 15.16
N PHE A 32 20.72 37.75 14.38
CA PHE A 32 21.76 36.71 14.39
C PHE A 32 21.95 36.13 12.97
N ALA A 33 23.21 35.86 12.67
CA ALA A 33 23.82 35.56 11.37
C ALA A 33 23.39 34.19 10.77
N PRO A 34 23.63 33.94 9.47
CA PRO A 34 23.10 32.78 8.76
C PRO A 34 24.00 31.55 8.92
N GLU A 35 23.43 30.41 9.30
CA GLU A 35 24.12 29.13 9.29
C GLU A 35 23.30 28.06 8.55
N ASN A 36 23.84 27.66 7.40
CA ASN A 36 23.72 26.38 6.69
C ASN A 36 22.34 25.74 6.51
N GLN A 37 21.73 26.00 5.34
CA GLN A 37 20.75 25.08 4.75
C GLN A 37 21.46 24.13 3.77
N ILE A 38 21.35 22.84 4.09
CA ILE A 38 21.84 21.70 3.32
C ILE A 38 20.89 21.50 2.13
N LEU A 39 21.41 21.71 0.92
CA LEU A 39 20.79 21.35 -0.35
C LEU A 39 21.02 19.84 -0.62
N PRO A 40 20.02 19.06 -1.07
CA PRO A 40 20.26 17.68 -1.51
C PRO A 40 21.22 17.67 -2.70
N LYS A 41 22.39 17.06 -2.50
CA LYS A 41 23.46 16.93 -3.49
C LYS A 41 23.09 15.84 -4.49
N ALA A 42 22.89 16.22 -5.75
CA ALA A 42 22.97 15.31 -6.90
C ALA A 42 24.31 14.54 -6.85
N GLN A 43 24.26 13.22 -6.78
CA GLN A 43 25.45 12.38 -6.75
C GLN A 43 25.90 12.04 -8.17
N VAL A 44 27.03 12.65 -8.53
CA VAL A 44 27.90 12.26 -9.63
C VAL A 44 28.66 10.99 -9.22
N ILE A 45 28.59 9.97 -10.06
CA ILE A 45 29.27 8.67 -9.94
C ILE A 45 30.81 8.87 -9.89
N PRO A 46 31.51 8.15 -9.01
CA PRO A 46 32.84 7.64 -9.34
C PRO A 46 32.85 6.11 -9.32
N LYS A 47 33.29 5.57 -10.45
CA LYS A 47 33.57 4.16 -10.72
C LYS A 47 34.69 3.66 -9.81
N THR A 48 34.44 2.63 -9.00
CA THR A 48 35.47 1.73 -8.45
C THR A 48 34.85 0.35 -8.25
N GLU A 49 35.32 -0.63 -9.02
CA GLU A 49 34.94 -2.03 -8.93
C GLU A 49 35.48 -2.64 -7.62
N THR A 50 34.59 -3.10 -6.75
CA THR A 50 34.91 -4.06 -5.68
C THR A 50 33.64 -4.86 -5.39
N ALA A 51 33.78 -6.17 -5.15
CA ALA A 51 32.71 -7.16 -5.05
C ALA A 51 31.74 -6.96 -3.86
N ALA A 52 30.87 -5.95 -3.93
CA ALA A 52 29.81 -5.63 -2.97
C ALA A 52 28.38 -5.81 -3.55
N SER A 53 28.25 -6.51 -4.67
CA SER A 53 27.13 -6.32 -5.62
C SER A 53 25.83 -7.10 -5.34
N SER A 54 25.66 -7.79 -4.20
CA SER A 54 24.41 -8.56 -3.96
C SER A 54 23.76 -8.33 -2.59
N ILE A 55 24.52 -7.92 -1.57
CA ILE A 55 23.99 -7.60 -0.24
C ILE A 55 23.45 -6.16 -0.22
N GLU A 56 24.19 -5.20 -0.76
CA GLU A 56 23.74 -3.79 -0.90
C GLU A 56 22.48 -3.67 -1.77
N THR A 57 22.31 -4.58 -2.74
CA THR A 57 21.11 -4.60 -3.57
C THR A 57 19.90 -5.05 -2.76
N ILE A 58 19.97 -6.11 -1.94
CA ILE A 58 18.82 -6.61 -1.16
C ILE A 58 18.33 -5.58 -0.13
N GLU A 59 19.23 -4.82 0.50
CA GLU A 59 18.87 -3.73 1.42
C GLU A 59 17.99 -2.65 0.73
N GLN A 60 18.11 -2.48 -0.58
CA GLN A 60 17.28 -1.56 -1.36
C GLN A 60 15.85 -2.10 -1.62
N TRP A 61 15.59 -3.40 -1.41
CA TRP A 61 14.31 -4.05 -1.77
C TRP A 61 13.58 -4.67 -0.58
N THR A 62 14.00 -4.34 0.65
CA THR A 62 13.24 -4.67 1.85
C THR A 62 11.90 -3.95 1.84
N GLY A 63 10.83 -4.64 2.23
CA GLY A 63 9.49 -4.09 2.21
C GLY A 63 8.42 -5.11 1.88
N ASP A 64 7.20 -4.59 1.72
CA ASP A 64 6.01 -5.37 1.42
C ASP A 64 5.66 -5.30 -0.07
N PHE A 65 5.28 -6.44 -0.64
CA PHE A 65 4.89 -6.57 -2.04
C PHE A 65 3.62 -7.38 -2.16
N LYS A 66 2.67 -6.95 -3.02
CA LYS A 66 1.39 -7.64 -3.18
C LYS A 66 0.95 -7.80 -4.63
N ALA A 67 0.16 -8.85 -4.86
CA ALA A 67 -0.62 -9.00 -6.07
C ALA A 67 -2.04 -9.47 -5.75
N LEU A 68 -3.01 -8.87 -6.43
CA LEU A 68 -4.37 -9.39 -6.56
C LEU A 68 -4.45 -10.17 -7.87
N LEU A 69 -4.71 -11.47 -7.78
CA LEU A 69 -4.71 -12.38 -8.93
C LEU A 69 -6.13 -12.67 -9.39
N PRO A 70 -6.34 -12.85 -10.71
CA PRO A 70 -7.58 -13.40 -11.23
C PRO A 70 -7.89 -14.74 -10.57
N CYS A 71 -9.14 -14.93 -10.15
CA CYS A 71 -9.58 -16.19 -9.56
C CYS A 71 -10.86 -16.70 -10.21
N GLU A 72 -10.78 -17.84 -10.89
CA GLU A 72 -11.94 -18.42 -11.59
C GLU A 72 -12.96 -19.07 -10.64
N ARG A 73 -12.49 -19.57 -9.49
CA ARG A 73 -13.30 -20.38 -8.55
C ARG A 73 -13.33 -19.82 -7.14
N CYS A 74 -12.82 -18.62 -6.94
CA CYS A 74 -12.80 -17.95 -5.66
C CYS A 74 -13.11 -16.47 -5.86
N GLU A 75 -13.50 -15.79 -4.79
CA GLU A 75 -13.85 -14.38 -4.81
C GLU A 75 -12.60 -13.52 -4.87
N GLN A 76 -11.55 -13.89 -4.13
CA GLN A 76 -10.30 -13.13 -4.09
C GLN A 76 -9.11 -14.07 -3.98
N HIS A 77 -8.03 -13.76 -4.70
CA HIS A 77 -6.74 -14.43 -4.57
C HIS A 77 -5.66 -13.37 -4.40
N VAL A 78 -5.09 -13.28 -3.20
CA VAL A 78 -4.06 -12.30 -2.84
C VAL A 78 -2.76 -13.03 -2.52
N ILE A 79 -1.64 -12.52 -3.03
CA ILE A 79 -0.30 -12.90 -2.58
C ILE A 79 0.32 -11.68 -1.93
N HIS A 80 0.87 -11.86 -0.72
CA HIS A 80 1.67 -10.87 -0.01
C HIS A 80 3.04 -11.49 0.29
N LEU A 81 4.10 -10.81 -0.14
CA LEU A 81 5.48 -11.15 0.14
C LEU A 81 6.11 -9.98 0.90
N ARG A 82 6.71 -10.28 2.04
CA ARG A 82 7.54 -9.37 2.80
C ARG A 82 8.99 -9.82 2.73
N LEU A 83 9.88 -8.91 2.35
CA LEU A 83 11.33 -9.10 2.38
C LEU A 83 11.90 -8.31 3.55
N ASN A 84 12.57 -8.99 4.48
CA ASN A 84 13.11 -8.38 5.68
C ASN A 84 14.59 -8.03 5.52
N GLU A 85 15.07 -7.06 6.31
CA GLU A 85 16.48 -6.61 6.32
C GLU A 85 17.46 -7.73 6.69
N ASP A 86 17.03 -8.68 7.53
CA ASP A 86 17.83 -9.84 7.94
C ASP A 86 17.88 -10.96 6.88
N GLN A 87 17.47 -10.65 5.64
CA GLN A 87 17.38 -11.57 4.51
C GLN A 87 16.40 -12.73 4.75
N SER A 88 15.50 -12.61 5.72
CA SER A 88 14.35 -13.50 5.83
C SER A 88 13.20 -13.02 4.92
N PHE A 89 12.27 -13.92 4.61
CA PHE A 89 11.03 -13.57 3.94
C PHE A 89 9.83 -14.21 4.62
N GLU A 90 8.69 -13.55 4.46
CA GLU A 90 7.37 -14.06 4.80
C GLU A 90 6.47 -13.95 3.58
N LEU A 91 5.84 -15.05 3.17
CA LEU A 91 4.89 -15.09 2.08
C LEU A 91 3.56 -15.63 2.59
N ASN A 92 2.50 -14.86 2.39
CA ASN A 92 1.12 -15.25 2.67
C ASN A 92 0.32 -15.24 1.37
N GLU A 93 -0.24 -16.40 1.02
CA GLU A 93 -1.17 -16.55 -0.09
C GLU A 93 -2.57 -16.85 0.45
N VAL A 94 -3.52 -15.97 0.15
CA VAL A 94 -4.91 -16.06 0.62
C VAL A 94 -5.84 -16.25 -0.56
N GLN A 95 -6.68 -17.28 -0.48
CA GLN A 95 -7.79 -17.52 -1.40
C GLN A 95 -9.12 -17.50 -0.64
N LEU A 96 -9.96 -16.50 -0.93
CA LEU A 96 -11.27 -16.34 -0.33
C LEU A 96 -12.34 -16.94 -1.23
N PHE A 97 -13.16 -17.82 -0.68
CA PHE A 97 -14.34 -18.41 -1.33
C PHE A 97 -15.58 -18.00 -0.53
N LYS A 98 -16.74 -18.00 -1.18
CA LYS A 98 -18.06 -17.70 -0.58
C LYS A 98 -18.31 -18.25 0.83
N GLN A 99 -17.75 -19.41 1.15
CA GLN A 99 -18.01 -20.14 2.39
C GLN A 99 -16.75 -20.51 3.18
N ARG A 100 -15.54 -20.22 2.68
CA ARG A 100 -14.29 -20.60 3.35
C ARG A 100 -13.12 -19.77 2.85
N SER A 101 -12.09 -19.61 3.67
CA SER A 101 -10.78 -19.16 3.22
C SER A 101 -9.79 -20.32 3.14
N ARG A 102 -8.76 -20.16 2.31
CA ARG A 102 -7.54 -20.97 2.34
C ARG A 102 -6.36 -20.02 2.44
N GLU A 103 -5.46 -20.31 3.36
CA GLU A 103 -4.26 -19.52 3.60
C GLU A 103 -3.05 -20.45 3.56
N ASN A 104 -2.01 -20.02 2.85
CA ASN A 104 -0.73 -20.70 2.80
C ASN A 104 0.36 -19.71 3.20
N ASN A 105 0.99 -19.99 4.34
CA ASN A 105 2.05 -19.16 4.90
C ASN A 105 3.39 -19.89 4.76
N VAL A 106 4.36 -19.21 4.17
CA VAL A 106 5.69 -19.73 3.92
C VAL A 106 6.73 -18.73 4.40
N THR A 107 7.68 -19.20 5.19
CA THR A 107 8.77 -18.38 5.72
C THR A 107 10.11 -19.01 5.39
N GLY A 108 11.15 -18.18 5.30
CA GLY A 108 12.48 -18.68 4.98
C GLY A 108 13.51 -17.58 4.78
N HIS A 109 14.54 -17.88 3.99
CA HIS A 109 15.65 -16.98 3.70
C HIS A 109 15.83 -16.74 2.21
N ILE A 110 16.39 -15.58 1.89
CA ILE A 110 16.69 -15.13 0.54
C ILE A 110 18.14 -15.50 0.21
N GLN A 111 18.37 -16.14 -0.93
CA GLN A 111 19.71 -16.48 -1.41
C GLN A 111 19.93 -15.90 -2.82
N ALA A 112 20.99 -15.10 -2.99
CA ALA A 112 21.37 -14.59 -4.31
C ALA A 112 21.78 -15.74 -5.25
N VAL A 113 21.35 -15.67 -6.51
CA VAL A 113 21.78 -16.62 -7.54
C VAL A 113 23.19 -16.25 -7.98
N THR A 114 24.21 -16.84 -7.36
CA THR A 114 25.58 -16.73 -7.88
C THR A 114 25.67 -17.48 -9.22
N PRO A 115 26.16 -16.85 -10.30
CA PRO A 115 26.39 -17.54 -11.55
C PRO A 115 27.43 -18.64 -11.30
N LYS A 116 27.00 -19.90 -11.30
CA LYS A 116 27.94 -21.02 -11.40
C LYS A 116 28.68 -20.87 -12.71
N THR A 117 30.01 -20.90 -12.64
CA THR A 117 30.93 -20.89 -13.77
C THR A 117 30.40 -21.83 -14.86
N ILE A 118 29.81 -21.24 -15.90
CA ILE A 118 29.36 -21.97 -17.07
C ILE A 118 30.63 -22.51 -17.72
N SER A 119 30.83 -23.83 -17.70
CA SER A 119 31.79 -24.47 -18.59
C SER A 119 31.45 -24.03 -20.01
N SER A 120 32.44 -23.41 -20.64
CA SER A 120 32.49 -22.92 -22.01
C SER A 120 31.51 -23.62 -22.96
N ASN A 121 30.78 -22.79 -23.72
CA ASN A 121 29.98 -23.09 -24.92
C ASN A 121 28.46 -23.09 -24.70
N GLN A 122 27.92 -21.96 -24.26
CA GLN A 122 26.55 -21.54 -24.62
C GLN A 122 26.43 -20.01 -24.45
N GLU A 123 25.62 -19.39 -25.31
CA GLU A 123 25.40 -17.95 -25.38
C GLU A 123 25.20 -17.30 -24.00
N PRO A 124 25.71 -16.07 -23.79
CA PRO A 124 25.55 -15.34 -22.53
C PRO A 124 24.06 -14.99 -22.36
N SER A 125 23.36 -15.79 -21.57
CA SER A 125 22.03 -15.43 -21.10
C SER A 125 22.16 -14.29 -20.08
N THR A 126 21.23 -13.36 -20.20
CA THR A 126 21.08 -12.09 -19.48
C THR A 126 21.46 -12.15 -18.00
N SER A 127 22.23 -11.16 -17.57
CA SER A 127 22.59 -10.79 -16.18
C SER A 127 21.75 -11.46 -15.09
N THR A 128 22.36 -12.35 -14.30
CA THR A 128 21.78 -12.94 -13.08
C THR A 128 21.84 -12.00 -11.87
N ALA A 129 22.26 -10.74 -12.06
CA ALA A 129 22.48 -9.80 -10.95
C ALA A 129 21.21 -9.46 -10.15
N ASP A 130 20.03 -9.71 -10.73
CA ASP A 130 18.74 -9.31 -10.16
C ASP A 130 17.82 -10.51 -9.86
N GLN A 131 18.41 -11.69 -9.58
CA GLN A 131 17.67 -12.91 -9.28
C GLN A 131 18.04 -13.50 -7.91
N TRP A 132 17.01 -13.83 -7.13
CA TRP A 132 17.16 -14.43 -5.81
C TRP A 132 16.22 -15.61 -5.61
N LEU A 133 16.67 -16.59 -4.83
CA LEU A 133 15.89 -17.75 -4.45
C LEU A 133 15.26 -17.52 -3.08
N LEU A 134 13.97 -17.79 -2.98
CA LEU A 134 13.26 -17.92 -1.71
C LEU A 134 13.39 -19.37 -1.25
N GLN A 135 14.16 -19.61 -0.19
CA GLN A 135 14.37 -20.93 0.39
C GLN A 135 13.60 -21.08 1.69
N THR A 136 12.76 -22.10 1.80
CA THR A 136 12.07 -22.42 3.05
C THR A 136 13.07 -22.82 4.14
N GLN A 137 12.65 -22.76 5.41
CA GLN A 137 13.48 -23.13 6.57
C GLN A 137 14.14 -24.53 6.47
N ASN A 138 13.55 -25.46 5.71
CA ASN A 138 14.11 -26.80 5.47
C ASN A 138 15.11 -26.86 4.28
N GLY A 139 15.52 -25.72 3.74
CA GLY A 139 16.49 -25.60 2.65
C GLY A 139 15.96 -25.90 1.24
N ARG A 140 14.63 -26.08 1.08
CA ARG A 140 14.02 -26.27 -0.25
C ARG A 140 13.77 -24.92 -0.91
N THR A 141 14.07 -24.82 -2.20
CA THR A 141 13.65 -23.65 -2.99
C THR A 141 12.14 -23.65 -3.15
N TYR A 142 11.50 -22.56 -2.72
CA TYR A 142 10.07 -22.31 -2.89
C TYR A 142 9.78 -21.55 -4.18
N ALA A 143 10.57 -20.52 -4.45
CA ALA A 143 10.38 -19.66 -5.61
C ALA A 143 11.68 -18.97 -6.02
N ASN A 144 11.71 -18.45 -7.25
CA ASN A 144 12.68 -17.46 -7.69
C ASN A 144 11.97 -16.10 -7.74
N ILE A 145 12.65 -15.03 -7.33
CA ILE A 145 12.20 -13.66 -7.50
C ILE A 145 13.17 -12.92 -8.41
N GLN A 146 12.62 -12.13 -9.32
CA GLN A 146 13.38 -11.25 -10.19
C GLN A 146 12.87 -9.82 -10.04
N LEU A 147 13.79 -8.88 -9.93
CA LEU A 147 13.45 -7.47 -9.90
C LEU A 147 13.06 -6.94 -11.29
N THR A 148 12.08 -6.04 -11.31
CA THR A 148 11.63 -5.32 -12.50
C THR A 148 11.44 -3.83 -12.21
N ALA A 149 11.22 -3.02 -13.24
CA ALA A 149 10.90 -1.60 -13.09
C ALA A 149 9.58 -1.31 -12.35
N TYR A 150 8.71 -2.31 -12.19
CA TYR A 150 7.35 -2.16 -11.64
C TYR A 150 7.13 -2.96 -10.35
N GLY A 151 8.14 -3.68 -9.86
CA GLY A 151 8.03 -4.56 -8.70
C GLY A 151 8.82 -5.87 -8.87
N LEU A 152 8.36 -6.93 -8.21
CA LEU A 152 9.02 -8.23 -8.17
C LEU A 152 8.25 -9.27 -8.98
N GLU A 153 8.90 -9.92 -9.95
CA GLU A 153 8.38 -11.09 -10.63
C GLU A 153 8.67 -12.34 -9.80
N LEU A 154 7.65 -12.93 -9.20
CA LEU A 154 7.69 -14.17 -8.43
C LEU A 154 7.41 -15.38 -9.33
N HIS A 155 8.35 -16.33 -9.37
CA HIS A 155 8.24 -17.59 -10.09
C HIS A 155 8.11 -18.74 -9.08
N LEU A 156 6.88 -19.18 -8.85
CA LEU A 156 6.60 -20.27 -7.90
C LEU A 156 7.12 -21.61 -8.45
N GLN A 157 7.93 -22.32 -7.68
CA GLN A 157 8.25 -23.72 -8.00
C GLN A 157 7.03 -24.59 -7.67
N GLN A 158 6.37 -25.13 -8.69
CA GLN A 158 5.32 -26.11 -8.47
C GLN A 158 5.92 -27.46 -8.05
N GLN A 159 5.38 -28.06 -6.99
CA GLN A 159 5.66 -29.45 -6.66
C GLN A 159 4.88 -30.36 -7.62
N GLN A 160 5.62 -31.06 -8.50
CA GLN A 160 5.21 -32.26 -9.24
C GLN A 160 3.83 -32.22 -9.94
N SER A 161 3.73 -31.49 -11.06
CA SER A 161 2.96 -31.91 -12.26
C SER A 161 3.28 -30.96 -13.42
N GLN A 162 3.01 -31.38 -14.66
CA GLN A 162 3.54 -30.81 -15.92
C GLN A 162 2.96 -29.43 -16.32
N HIS A 163 2.76 -28.52 -15.38
CA HIS A 163 2.33 -27.15 -15.66
C HIS A 163 3.50 -26.18 -15.52
N ALA A 164 3.61 -25.23 -16.44
CA ALA A 164 4.65 -24.20 -16.43
C ALA A 164 4.64 -23.44 -15.10
N ALA A 165 5.82 -23.02 -14.63
CA ALA A 165 5.96 -22.19 -13.44
C ALA A 165 5.03 -20.98 -13.50
N LYS A 166 4.24 -20.75 -12.45
CA LYS A 166 3.34 -19.59 -12.38
C LYS A 166 4.18 -18.36 -12.10
N LYS A 167 4.17 -17.42 -13.05
CA LYS A 167 4.76 -16.09 -12.90
C LYS A 167 3.72 -15.12 -12.35
N VAL A 168 4.09 -14.34 -11.35
CA VAL A 168 3.24 -13.33 -10.71
C VAL A 168 4.05 -12.05 -10.56
N LEU A 169 3.53 -10.92 -11.03
CA LEU A 169 4.10 -9.60 -10.73
C LEU A 169 3.52 -9.10 -9.41
N LEU A 170 4.38 -8.94 -8.40
CA LEU A 170 4.07 -8.32 -7.12
C LEU A 170 4.49 -6.86 -7.16
N HIS A 171 3.58 -5.96 -6.79
CA HIS A 171 3.83 -4.53 -6.73
C HIS A 171 4.29 -4.16 -5.33
N PRO A 172 5.27 -3.24 -5.16
CA PRO A 172 5.62 -2.72 -3.84
C PRO A 172 4.39 -2.06 -3.23
N VAL A 173 4.22 -2.22 -1.92
CA VAL A 173 3.14 -1.56 -1.20
C VAL A 173 3.64 -0.77 0.00
N GLU A 174 3.01 0.37 0.21
CA GLU A 174 3.24 1.21 1.37
C GLU A 174 1.94 1.33 2.16
N ASN A 175 2.03 1.15 3.48
CA ASN A 175 0.88 1.32 4.35
C ASN A 175 0.46 2.79 4.36
N MET A 176 -0.84 3.02 4.16
CA MET A 176 -1.46 4.32 4.21
C MET A 176 -2.31 4.44 5.46
N GLN A 177 -2.24 5.58 6.14
CA GLN A 177 -3.07 5.81 7.31
C GLN A 177 -4.54 5.90 6.89
N VAL A 178 -5.41 5.22 7.64
CA VAL A 178 -6.87 5.31 7.46
C VAL A 178 -7.51 5.87 8.72
N SER A 179 -8.26 6.94 8.56
CA SER A 179 -9.12 7.50 9.60
C SER A 179 -10.55 7.01 9.37
N ASN A 180 -10.92 5.95 10.09
CA ASN A 180 -12.25 5.35 9.97
C ASN A 180 -13.23 5.89 11.01
N ALA A 181 -14.34 6.50 10.56
CA ALA A 181 -15.43 6.93 11.44
C ALA A 181 -16.38 5.78 11.85
N LEU A 182 -16.29 4.62 11.19
CA LEU A 182 -17.19 3.49 11.39
C LEU A 182 -16.75 2.59 12.57
N LYS A 183 -17.57 2.53 13.62
CA LYS A 183 -17.25 1.85 14.89
C LYS A 183 -16.92 0.36 14.82
N HIS A 184 -17.37 -0.34 13.77
CA HIS A 184 -17.27 -1.80 13.63
C HIS A 184 -16.63 -2.21 12.31
N VAL A 185 -15.84 -1.32 11.73
CA VAL A 185 -15.13 -1.61 10.50
C VAL A 185 -13.66 -1.36 10.76
N ASP A 186 -12.82 -2.30 10.36
CA ASP A 186 -11.37 -2.14 10.35
C ASP A 186 -10.94 -2.01 8.90
N ILE A 187 -10.19 -0.96 8.58
CA ILE A 187 -9.80 -0.64 7.21
C ILE A 187 -8.31 -0.40 7.17
N GLN A 188 -7.64 -1.17 6.34
CA GLN A 188 -6.23 -1.02 6.04
C GLN A 188 -6.11 -0.55 4.59
N ALA A 189 -5.26 0.44 4.35
CA ALA A 189 -5.01 0.95 3.02
C ALA A 189 -3.55 0.75 2.66
N GLU A 190 -3.31 0.30 1.45
CA GLU A 190 -1.97 0.03 0.94
C GLU A 190 -1.86 0.64 -0.45
N GLN A 191 -0.92 1.57 -0.64
CA GLN A 191 -0.63 2.14 -1.95
C GLN A 191 0.04 1.08 -2.81
N VAL A 192 -0.35 0.97 -4.09
CA VAL A 192 0.06 -0.13 -4.99
C VAL A 192 0.88 0.39 -6.16
N GLN A 193 0.35 1.40 -6.84
CA GLN A 193 0.97 1.93 -8.05
C GLN A 193 0.56 3.38 -8.26
N SER A 194 1.47 4.12 -8.89
CA SER A 194 1.26 5.49 -9.33
C SER A 194 1.34 5.52 -10.86
N VAL A 195 0.29 5.98 -11.53
CA VAL A 195 0.24 6.11 -12.99
C VAL A 195 0.12 7.58 -13.35
N ALA A 196 1.11 8.11 -14.07
CA ALA A 196 1.03 9.47 -14.59
C ALA A 196 -0.09 9.57 -15.63
N ILE A 197 -1.06 10.45 -15.39
CA ILE A 197 -2.10 10.81 -16.34
C ILE A 197 -1.58 12.00 -17.14
N LYS A 198 -1.64 11.89 -18.47
CA LYS A 198 -1.20 12.98 -19.35
C LYS A 198 -2.26 14.08 -19.39
N GLU A 199 -2.12 15.06 -18.53
CA GLU A 199 -2.76 16.37 -18.68
C GLU A 199 -1.80 17.35 -19.38
N LEU A 200 -2.36 18.25 -20.19
CA LEU A 200 -1.59 19.10 -21.11
C LEU A 200 -0.66 20.10 -20.40
N ASN A 201 -0.89 20.42 -19.12
CA ASN A 201 -0.20 21.51 -18.41
C ASN A 201 0.32 21.15 -17.00
N ASP A 202 -0.34 20.27 -16.24
CA ASP A 202 0.08 19.86 -14.88
C ASP A 202 0.06 18.32 -14.76
N PRO A 203 1.14 17.66 -14.34
CA PRO A 203 1.15 16.20 -14.24
C PRO A 203 0.29 15.74 -13.04
N VAL A 204 -0.91 15.26 -13.35
CA VAL A 204 -1.77 14.53 -12.41
C VAL A 204 -1.35 13.06 -12.39
N ILE A 205 -1.27 12.48 -11.20
CA ILE A 205 -0.98 11.06 -11.02
C ILE A 205 -2.22 10.39 -10.45
N ALA A 206 -2.60 9.24 -11.03
CA ALA A 206 -3.50 8.29 -10.42
C ALA A 206 -2.73 7.41 -9.46
N HIS A 207 -3.06 7.49 -8.18
CA HIS A 207 -2.54 6.61 -7.15
C HIS A 207 -3.58 5.55 -6.80
N ASP A 208 -3.23 4.30 -7.09
CA ASP A 208 -4.07 3.15 -6.79
C ASP A 208 -3.75 2.60 -5.41
N TYR A 209 -4.79 2.31 -4.64
CA TYR A 209 -4.73 1.74 -3.31
C TYR A 209 -5.56 0.46 -3.24
N PHE A 210 -5.07 -0.54 -2.51
CA PHE A 210 -5.88 -1.64 -2.01
C PHE A 210 -6.40 -1.30 -0.62
N LEU A 211 -7.72 -1.32 -0.46
CA LEU A 211 -8.35 -1.20 0.84
C LEU A 211 -8.82 -2.57 1.31
N ALA A 212 -8.21 -3.08 2.37
CA ALA A 212 -8.68 -4.24 3.10
C ALA A 212 -9.74 -3.79 4.10
N ILE A 213 -11.01 -4.08 3.81
CA ILE A 213 -12.13 -3.67 4.65
C ILE A 213 -12.67 -4.90 5.35
N HIS A 214 -12.55 -4.92 6.67
CA HIS A 214 -13.12 -5.96 7.53
C HIS A 214 -14.38 -5.42 8.20
N ASN A 215 -15.54 -5.86 7.72
CA ASN A 215 -16.83 -5.54 8.31
C ASN A 215 -17.10 -6.46 9.50
N GLN A 216 -16.90 -5.94 10.72
CA GLN A 216 -17.12 -6.66 11.97
C GLN A 216 -18.52 -6.41 12.54
N SER A 217 -19.41 -5.77 11.79
CA SER A 217 -20.81 -5.59 12.20
C SER A 217 -21.66 -6.82 11.87
N ASP A 218 -22.88 -6.85 12.41
CA ASP A 218 -23.91 -7.84 12.11
C ASP A 218 -24.73 -7.51 10.84
N GLN A 219 -24.41 -6.39 10.18
CA GLN A 219 -25.11 -5.90 8.99
C GLN A 219 -24.18 -5.85 7.77
N THR A 220 -24.78 -5.87 6.59
CA THR A 220 -24.05 -5.63 5.35
C THR A 220 -23.60 -4.18 5.27
N LEU A 221 -22.31 -3.97 5.00
CA LEU A 221 -21.73 -2.66 4.77
C LEU A 221 -21.83 -2.30 3.27
N LYS A 222 -22.35 -1.11 2.97
CA LYS A 222 -22.36 -0.56 1.62
C LYS A 222 -21.61 0.76 1.62
N LEU A 223 -20.45 0.78 0.97
CA LEU A 223 -19.67 1.99 0.75
C LEU A 223 -19.94 2.55 -0.65
N ASN A 224 -19.90 3.86 -0.75
CA ASN A 224 -19.92 4.60 -2.00
C ASN A 224 -18.55 5.27 -2.20
N ALA A 225 -18.22 5.60 -3.45
CA ALA A 225 -16.99 6.34 -3.75
C ALA A 225 -16.90 7.69 -3.01
N SER A 226 -18.03 8.34 -2.75
CA SER A 226 -18.10 9.59 -1.97
C SER A 226 -17.69 9.45 -0.51
N ASP A 227 -17.72 8.23 0.02
CA ASP A 227 -17.42 7.95 1.43
C ASP A 227 -15.90 7.87 1.64
N LEU A 228 -15.14 7.78 0.56
CA LEU A 228 -13.69 7.60 0.50
C LEU A 228 -13.01 8.88 0.02
N ILE A 229 -12.27 9.52 0.91
CA ILE A 229 -11.59 10.79 0.65
C ILE A 229 -10.12 10.67 1.02
N LEU A 230 -9.22 10.99 0.11
CA LEU A 230 -7.81 11.17 0.43
C LEU A 230 -7.57 12.62 0.84
N VAL A 231 -6.79 12.80 1.91
CA VAL A 231 -6.40 14.11 2.42
C VAL A 231 -4.88 14.21 2.36
N ASP A 232 -4.38 15.31 1.81
CA ASP A 232 -2.94 15.61 1.80
C ASP A 232 -2.49 16.32 3.09
N GLN A 233 -1.18 16.55 3.21
CA GLN A 233 -0.59 17.24 4.37
C GLN A 233 -1.02 18.72 4.49
N GLN A 234 -1.60 19.29 3.44
CA GLN A 234 -2.12 20.64 3.37
C GLN A 234 -3.65 20.69 3.58
N TYR A 235 -4.28 19.56 3.91
CA TYR A 235 -5.71 19.39 4.14
C TYR A 235 -6.61 19.54 2.90
N HIS A 236 -6.06 19.42 1.69
CA HIS A 236 -6.89 19.30 0.49
C HIS A 236 -7.52 17.91 0.42
N GLU A 237 -8.79 17.86 -0.02
CA GLU A 237 -9.55 16.62 -0.16
C GLU A 237 -9.61 16.19 -1.63
N TYR A 238 -9.35 14.91 -1.88
CA TYR A 238 -9.43 14.26 -3.19
C TYR A 238 -10.43 13.12 -3.13
N ALA A 239 -11.43 13.14 -4.02
CA ALA A 239 -12.45 12.11 -4.08
C ALA A 239 -11.90 10.82 -4.72
N ALA A 240 -12.36 9.68 -4.20
CA ALA A 240 -12.05 8.38 -4.78
C ALA A 240 -12.69 8.18 -6.16
N VAL A 241 -11.95 7.52 -7.03
CA VAL A 241 -12.42 6.96 -8.30
C VAL A 241 -12.39 5.44 -8.17
N ILE A 242 -13.55 4.80 -8.32
CA ILE A 242 -13.72 3.37 -8.07
C ILE A 242 -14.51 2.76 -9.22
N GLU A 243 -14.01 1.65 -9.76
CA GLU A 243 -14.76 0.89 -10.76
C GLU A 243 -15.96 0.21 -10.08
N PRO A 244 -17.17 0.28 -10.67
CA PRO A 244 -18.40 -0.20 -10.02
C PRO A 244 -18.37 -1.66 -9.56
N GLU A 245 -17.60 -2.51 -10.26
CA GLU A 245 -17.39 -3.91 -9.90
C GLU A 245 -16.71 -4.13 -8.54
N PHE A 246 -15.96 -3.14 -8.04
CA PHE A 246 -15.30 -3.19 -6.73
C PHE A 246 -16.15 -2.61 -5.59
N LEU A 247 -17.36 -2.10 -5.88
CA LEU A 247 -18.32 -1.56 -4.90
C LEU A 247 -19.45 -2.53 -4.56
N SER A 248 -19.16 -3.83 -4.54
CA SER A 248 -20.12 -4.80 -4.02
C SER A 248 -20.32 -4.60 -2.50
N PRO A 249 -21.56 -4.77 -1.99
CA PRO A 249 -21.80 -4.74 -0.55
C PRO A 249 -20.98 -5.81 0.17
N ILE A 250 -20.34 -5.42 1.28
CA ILE A 250 -19.49 -6.29 2.09
C ILE A 250 -20.36 -6.96 3.15
N PRO A 251 -20.55 -8.28 3.12
CA PRO A 251 -21.40 -8.97 4.09
C PRO A 251 -20.91 -8.81 5.54
N ALA A 252 -21.82 -9.06 6.48
CA ALA A 252 -21.50 -9.08 7.91
C ALA A 252 -20.39 -10.09 8.22
N GLN A 253 -19.47 -9.73 9.11
CA GLN A 253 -18.35 -10.57 9.57
C GLN A 253 -17.41 -11.03 8.45
N GLN A 254 -17.30 -10.27 7.35
CA GLN A 254 -16.44 -10.60 6.22
C GLN A 254 -15.41 -9.51 5.93
N LYS A 255 -14.28 -9.95 5.36
CA LYS A 255 -13.23 -9.08 4.83
C LYS A 255 -13.28 -9.09 3.32
N GLN A 256 -13.20 -7.91 2.72
CA GLN A 256 -13.13 -7.73 1.28
C GLN A 256 -12.03 -6.72 0.93
N TRP A 257 -11.26 -7.03 -0.11
CA TRP A 257 -10.35 -6.07 -0.73
C TRP A 257 -11.05 -5.29 -1.84
N ILE A 258 -10.90 -3.97 -1.85
CA ILE A 258 -11.34 -3.10 -2.96
C ILE A 258 -10.17 -2.30 -3.51
N LYS A 259 -10.16 -2.08 -4.82
CA LYS A 259 -9.19 -1.20 -5.47
C LYS A 259 -9.81 0.19 -5.61
N VAL A 260 -9.10 1.22 -5.18
CA VAL A 260 -9.53 2.62 -5.25
C VAL A 260 -8.40 3.45 -5.86
N SER A 261 -8.74 4.39 -6.75
CA SER A 261 -7.78 5.35 -7.29
C SER A 261 -8.07 6.75 -6.78
N PHE A 262 -7.04 7.53 -6.50
CA PHE A 262 -7.13 8.96 -6.22
C PHE A 262 -6.27 9.71 -7.21
N HIS A 263 -6.83 10.77 -7.79
CA HIS A 263 -6.13 11.59 -8.77
C HIS A 263 -5.72 12.92 -8.13
N TYR A 264 -4.42 13.15 -8.01
CA TYR A 264 -3.87 14.38 -7.46
C TYR A 264 -2.50 14.72 -8.08
N PRO A 265 -2.02 15.96 -7.95
CA PRO A 265 -0.77 16.38 -8.58
C PRO A 265 0.44 15.60 -8.06
N ALA A 266 1.41 15.32 -8.93
CA ALA A 266 2.65 14.61 -8.59
C ALA A 266 3.48 15.25 -7.45
N SER A 267 3.29 16.55 -7.22
CA SER A 267 3.99 17.33 -6.20
C SER A 267 3.38 17.20 -4.81
N ILE A 268 2.21 16.57 -4.68
CA ILE A 268 1.48 16.44 -3.41
C ILE A 268 1.78 15.10 -2.77
N GLN A 269 2.01 15.13 -1.45
CA GLN A 269 2.17 13.93 -0.64
C GLN A 269 0.85 13.65 0.09
N ALA A 270 0.30 12.45 -0.14
CA ALA A 270 -0.86 11.97 0.59
C ALA A 270 -0.53 11.78 2.08
N ASP A 271 -1.52 12.05 2.94
CA ASP A 271 -1.38 11.90 4.40
C ASP A 271 -2.30 10.81 4.96
N VAL A 272 -3.62 10.97 4.78
CA VAL A 272 -4.62 10.05 5.34
C VAL A 272 -5.79 9.82 4.40
N ILE A 273 -6.29 8.58 4.36
CA ILE A 273 -7.59 8.25 3.74
C ILE A 273 -8.66 8.31 4.83
N LYS A 274 -9.65 9.18 4.66
CA LYS A 274 -10.81 9.30 5.54
C LYS A 274 -11.98 8.49 4.99
N ILE A 275 -12.63 7.76 5.88
CA ILE A 275 -13.88 7.05 5.64
C ILE A 275 -15.00 7.77 6.38
N LYS A 276 -15.99 8.29 5.63
CA LYS A 276 -17.14 9.03 6.16
C LYS A 276 -18.27 8.10 6.60
#